data_AF-A0A921MUZ9-F1
#
_entry.id   AF-A0A921MUZ9-F1
#
_cell.length_a   1.000
_cell.length_b   1.000
_cell.length_c   1.000
_cell.angle_alpha   90.00
_cell.angle_beta   90.00
_cell.angle_gamma   90.00
#
_symmetry.space_group_name_H-M   'P 1'
#
loop_
_entity.id
_entity.type
_entity.pdbx_description
1 polymer ?
#
loop_
_entity_poly.entity_id
_entity_poly.type
_entity_poly.pdbx_seq_one_letter_code
_entity_poly.pdbx_strand_id
1 'polypeptide(L)'
;YGYTPERREELQRRIFTEHELPAFDREIARIAWEDGCKVYFADDSWLTIRFSGTEPVIRVFSEAESAEGARELSRTVADHYDLGA
;
A
#
# COMPACT_ATOMS: atom_id res chain seq x y z
N TYR A 1 -9.24 2.93 4.19
CA TYR A 1 -9.38 4.33 3.73
C TYR A 1 -10.48 4.43 2.69
N GLY A 2 -11.40 5.39 2.78
CA GLY A 2 -12.50 5.56 1.83
C GLY A 2 -12.09 6.33 0.58
N TYR A 3 -12.75 6.10 -0.55
CA TYR A 3 -12.54 6.85 -1.80
C TYR A 3 -13.84 7.06 -2.59
N THR A 4 -13.87 8.04 -3.50
CA THR A 4 -14.94 8.16 -4.51
C THR A 4 -14.64 7.26 -5.71
N PRO A 5 -15.63 6.96 -6.58
CA PRO A 5 -15.39 6.20 -7.81
C PRO A 5 -14.31 6.81 -8.72
N GLU A 6 -14.27 8.14 -8.88
CA GLU A 6 -13.26 8.83 -9.69
C GLU A 6 -11.86 8.65 -9.08
N ARG A 7 -11.77 8.78 -7.75
CA ARG A 7 -10.52 8.58 -7.01
C ARG A 7 -10.06 7.12 -7.07
N ARG A 8 -10.98 6.16 -7.20
CA ARG A 8 -10.63 4.75 -7.39
C ARG A 8 -9.83 4.53 -8.68
N GLU A 9 -10.31 5.06 -9.81
CA GLU A 9 -9.65 4.89 -11.11
C GLU A 9 -8.26 5.53 -11.11
N GLU A 10 -8.14 6.73 -10.52
CA GLU A 10 -6.85 7.41 -10.32
C GLU A 10 -5.86 6.55 -9.52
N LEU A 11 -6.28 6.05 -8.36
CA LEU A 11 -5.43 5.25 -7.48
C LEU A 11 -5.08 3.90 -8.14
N GLN A 12 -6.02 3.25 -8.84
CA GLN A 12 -5.74 2.01 -9.55
C GLN A 12 -4.69 2.20 -10.64
N ARG A 13 -4.76 3.31 -11.40
CA ARG A 13 -3.74 3.64 -12.41
C ARG A 13 -2.38 3.86 -11.77
N ARG A 14 -2.28 4.74 -10.76
CA ARG A 14 -1.02 5.04 -10.06
C ARG A 14 -0.38 3.77 -9.49
N ILE A 15 -1.16 2.97 -8.76
CA ILE A 15 -0.65 1.78 -8.05
C ILE A 15 -0.34 0.63 -9.02
N PHE A 16 -1.29 0.23 -9.87
CA PHE A 16 -1.20 -1.05 -10.61
C PHE A 16 -0.80 -0.92 -12.07
N THR A 17 -0.82 0.29 -12.65
CA THR A 17 -0.38 0.52 -14.02
C THR A 17 0.97 1.22 -14.06
N GLU A 18 1.12 2.28 -13.26
CA GLU A 18 2.34 3.09 -13.23
C GLU A 18 3.35 2.56 -12.21
N HIS A 19 2.92 1.65 -11.33
CA HIS A 19 3.73 1.11 -10.24
C HIS A 19 4.36 2.22 -9.40
N GLU A 20 3.65 3.33 -9.24
CA GLU A 20 4.06 4.48 -8.45
C GLU A 20 3.92 4.12 -6.98
N LEU A 21 5.00 3.69 -6.34
CA LEU A 21 5.05 3.36 -4.92
C LEU A 21 5.80 4.47 -4.15
N PRO A 22 5.50 4.68 -2.86
CA PRO A 22 6.31 5.55 -2.04
C PRO A 22 7.74 5.05 -1.92
N ALA A 23 8.65 5.98 -1.62
CA ALA A 23 9.98 5.61 -1.14
C ALA A 23 9.85 5.00 0.26
N PHE A 24 10.37 3.78 0.42
CA PHE A 24 10.45 3.12 1.72
C PHE A 24 11.83 3.34 2.34
N ASP A 25 11.87 3.35 3.66
CA ASP A 25 13.08 3.39 4.47
C ASP A 25 13.80 2.03 4.59
N ARG A 26 13.27 1.01 3.91
CA ARG A 26 13.73 -0.37 3.91
C ARG A 26 14.06 -0.83 2.49
N GLU A 27 15.04 -1.71 2.38
CA GLU A 27 15.39 -2.34 1.10
C GLU A 27 14.27 -3.27 0.63
N ILE A 28 13.83 -3.09 -0.62
CA ILE A 28 12.81 -3.93 -1.24
C ILE A 28 13.46 -5.20 -1.80
N ALA A 29 13.04 -6.35 -1.31
CA ALA A 29 13.47 -7.65 -1.83
C ALA A 29 12.62 -8.10 -3.03
N ARG A 30 11.31 -7.86 -3.00
CA ARG A 30 10.39 -8.30 -4.06
C ARG A 30 9.08 -7.50 -4.05
N ILE A 31 8.50 -7.28 -5.22
CA ILE A 31 7.11 -6.79 -5.35
C ILE A 31 6.29 -7.82 -6.13
N ALA A 32 5.08 -8.11 -5.66
CA ALA A 32 4.11 -8.98 -6.31
C ALA A 32 2.83 -8.20 -6.64
N TRP A 33 2.32 -8.39 -7.87
CA TRP A 33 1.22 -7.62 -8.45
C TRP A 33 -0.07 -8.43 -8.68
N GLU A 34 -0.07 -9.73 -8.35
CA GLU A 34 -1.11 -10.69 -8.74
C GLU A 34 -2.42 -10.55 -7.92
N ASP A 35 -2.34 -10.07 -6.68
CA ASP A 35 -3.50 -9.84 -5.80
C ASP A 35 -3.34 -8.53 -5.02
N GLY A 36 -3.41 -7.42 -5.76
CA GLY A 36 -3.08 -6.08 -5.29
C GLY A 36 -1.59 -5.79 -5.47
N CYS A 37 -1.02 -4.94 -4.61
CA CYS A 37 0.41 -4.67 -4.60
C CYS A 37 0.96 -5.17 -3.27
N LYS A 38 1.83 -6.18 -3.29
CA LYS A 38 2.50 -6.69 -2.09
C LYS A 38 4.00 -6.46 -2.19
N VAL A 39 4.55 -5.71 -1.25
CA VAL A 39 5.98 -5.40 -1.14
C VAL A 39 6.57 -6.26 -0.04
N TYR A 40 7.65 -6.96 -0.36
CA TYR A 40 8.46 -7.72 0.57
C TYR A 40 9.79 -6.99 0.74
N PHE A 41 10.18 -6.76 2.00
CA PHE A 41 11.43 -6.10 2.35
C PHE A 41 12.50 -7.15 2.69
N ALA A 42 13.77 -6.73 2.67
CA ALA A 42 14.91 -7.60 2.97
C ALA A 42 15.02 -8.00 4.46
N ASP A 43 14.31 -7.28 5.34
CA ASP A 43 14.23 -7.53 6.79
C ASP A 43 13.03 -8.43 7.18
N ASP A 44 12.52 -9.21 6.23
CA ASP A 44 11.31 -10.05 6.34
C ASP A 44 9.99 -9.30 6.61
N SER A 45 10.01 -7.96 6.70
CA SER A 45 8.79 -7.14 6.76
C SER A 45 8.03 -7.21 5.43
N TRP A 46 6.73 -6.90 5.47
CA TRP A 46 5.93 -6.78 4.25
C TRP A 46 4.79 -5.77 4.40
N LEU A 47 4.30 -5.27 3.27
CA LEU A 47 3.02 -4.57 3.21
C LEU A 47 2.21 -4.98 1.98
N THR A 48 0.89 -4.81 2.04
CA THR A 48 0.02 -5.01 0.89
C THR A 48 -1.04 -3.93 0.78
N ILE A 49 -1.27 -3.47 -0.46
CA ILE A 49 -2.27 -2.50 -0.84
C ILE A 49 -3.32 -3.20 -1.69
N ARG A 50 -4.58 -3.16 -1.25
CA ARG A 50 -5.70 -3.84 -1.93
C ARG A 50 -6.95 -2.98 -1.94
N PHE A 51 -7.66 -2.98 -3.07
CA PHE A 51 -9.00 -2.40 -3.16
C PHE A 51 -10.03 -3.42 -2.67
N SER A 52 -11.02 -2.93 -1.92
CA SER A 52 -12.18 -3.76 -1.60
C SER A 52 -13.03 -4.00 -2.84
N GLY A 53 -13.44 -5.25 -3.05
CA GLY A 53 -14.33 -5.61 -4.17
C GLY A 53 -15.78 -5.17 -3.95
N THR A 54 -16.20 -5.01 -2.70
CA THR A 54 -17.60 -4.78 -2.31
C THR A 54 -17.86 -3.42 -1.68
N GLU A 55 -16.81 -2.68 -1.32
CA GLU A 55 -16.90 -1.41 -0.61
C GLU A 55 -15.98 -0.37 -1.28
N PRO A 56 -16.27 0.93 -1.20
CA PRO A 56 -15.41 1.98 -1.73
C PRO A 56 -14.25 2.27 -0.78
N VAL A 57 -13.47 1.24 -0.44
CA VAL A 57 -12.34 1.35 0.50
C VAL A 57 -11.09 0.66 -0.03
N ILE A 58 -9.94 1.30 0.23
CA ILE A 58 -8.61 0.73 0.04
C ILE A 58 -8.07 0.27 1.40
N ARG A 59 -7.44 -0.90 1.41
CA ARG A 59 -6.87 -1.55 2.58
C ARG A 59 -5.35 -1.57 2.43
N VAL A 60 -4.68 -1.17 3.51
CA VAL A 60 -3.24 -1.30 3.67
C VAL A 60 -3.02 -2.17 4.89
N PHE A 61 -2.29 -3.26 4.70
CA PHE A 61 -1.84 -4.12 5.80
C PHE A 61 -0.34 -4.19 5.76
N SER A 62 0.29 -4.28 6.92
CA SER A 62 1.74 -4.39 7.02
C SER A 62 2.13 -5.18 8.25
N GLU A 63 3.28 -5.83 8.14
CA GLU A 63 3.96 -6.55 9.20
C GLU A 63 5.41 -6.11 9.23
N ALA A 64 5.95 -5.94 10.42
CA ALA A 64 7.34 -5.59 10.68
C ALA A 64 7.74 -6.13 12.06
N GLU A 65 9.03 -6.07 12.40
CA GLU A 65 9.56 -6.53 13.69
C GLU A 65 8.90 -5.85 14.91
N SER A 66 8.37 -4.63 14.73
CA SER A 66 7.69 -3.89 15.78
C SER A 66 6.34 -3.33 15.30
N ALA A 67 5.41 -3.17 16.24
CA ALA A 67 4.13 -2.54 15.97
C ALA A 67 4.27 -1.07 15.52
N GLU A 68 5.35 -0.39 15.91
CA GLU A 68 5.65 0.96 15.43
C GLU A 68 6.06 0.94 13.96
N GLY A 69 7.00 0.05 13.59
CA GLY A 69 7.44 -0.11 12.20
C GLY A 69 6.31 -0.51 11.26
N ALA A 70 5.39 -1.39 11.71
CA ALA A 70 4.20 -1.72 10.94
C ALA A 70 3.28 -0.49 10.74
N ARG A 71 3.08 0.32 11.79
CA ARG A 71 2.29 1.56 11.67
C ARG A 71 2.95 2.59 10.76
N GLU A 72 4.27 2.69 10.76
CA GLU A 72 5.02 3.56 9.86
C GLU A 72 4.87 3.12 8.41
N LEU A 73 5.04 1.83 8.10
CA LEU A 73 4.81 1.31 6.74
C LEU A 73 3.42 1.65 6.22
N SER A 74 2.39 1.41 7.04
CA SER A 74 1.00 1.75 6.69
C SER A 74 0.80 3.25 6.51
N ARG A 75 1.41 4.10 7.36
CA ARG A 75 1.33 5.57 7.25
C ARG A 75 2.03 6.09 6.00
N THR A 76 3.23 5.62 5.68
CA THR A 76 3.96 6.00 4.47
C THR A 76 3.12 5.79 3.22
N VAL A 77 2.39 4.66 3.14
CA VAL A 77 1.45 4.40 2.04
C VAL A 77 0.26 5.36 2.09
N ALA A 78 -0.36 5.55 3.25
CA ALA A 78 -1.52 6.41 3.39
C ALA A 78 -1.21 7.87 3.01
N ASP A 79 -0.06 8.39 3.44
CA ASP A 79 0.38 9.75 3.16
C ASP A 79 0.70 9.94 1.67
N HIS A 80 1.38 8.98 1.05
CA HIS A 80 1.78 9.06 -0.36
C HIS A 80 0.60 9.12 -1.35
N TYR A 81 -0.51 8.46 -1.01
CA TYR A 81 -1.72 8.45 -1.84
C TYR A 81 -2.82 9.41 -1.32
N ASP A 82 -2.51 10.23 -0.31
CA ASP A 82 -3.45 11.13 0.36
C ASP A 82 -4.74 10.41 0.82
N LEU A 83 -4.60 9.24 1.43
CA LEU A 83 -5.75 8.38 1.79
C LEU A 83 -6.55 8.89 3.00
N GLY A 84 -6.03 9.89 3.71
CA GLY A 84 -6.63 10.45 4.94
C GLY A 84 -6.64 9.47 6.10
N ALA A 85 -6.70 9.95 7.34
CA ALA A 85 -7.03 9.15 8.51
C ALA A 85 -8.52 9.31 8.84
#